data_AF-A0A9E2V4C1-F1
#
_entry.id   AF-A0A9E2V4C1-F1
#
_cell.length_a   1.000
_cell.length_b   1.000
_cell.length_c   1.000
_cell.angle_alpha   90.00
_cell.angle_beta   90.00
_cell.angle_gamma   90.00
#
_symmetry.space_group_name_H-M   'P 1'
#
loop_
_entity.id
_entity.type
_entity.pdbx_description
1 polymer ?
#
loop_
_entity_poly.entity_id
_entity_poly.type
_entity_poly.pdbx_seq_one_letter_code
_entity_poly.pdbx_strand_id
1 'polypeptide(L)'
;MLSDTSPRWLRPLPVILALVAWLVVGGIGGAAGGKLSSVQKNDAALFLPSSAESTRAAELSDAFEADQTLPALVVLRPSTGGQVTAAQLAAVQQVAASIPDLPVTGGEGTWGDHLSSDPVVAPAGDGLD
;
A
#
# COMPACT_ATOMS: atom_id res chain seq x y z
N MET A 1 43.12 -52.36 35.12
CA MET A 1 43.07 -50.89 34.91
C MET A 1 42.60 -50.65 33.48
N LEU A 2 41.28 -50.70 33.26
CA LEU A 2 40.69 -50.37 31.96
C LEU A 2 40.42 -48.88 31.98
N SER A 3 41.13 -48.16 31.13
CA SER A 3 41.08 -46.71 30.96
C SER A 3 39.67 -46.29 30.57
N ASP A 4 39.00 -45.62 31.50
CA ASP A 4 37.72 -44.94 31.29
C ASP A 4 37.97 -43.74 30.37
N THR A 5 38.09 -44.04 29.08
CA THR A 5 38.39 -43.06 28.05
C THR A 5 37.06 -42.55 27.56
N SER A 6 36.33 -41.82 28.41
CA SER A 6 35.10 -41.16 28.00
C SER A 6 35.43 -40.34 26.75
N PRO A 7 34.91 -40.70 25.57
CA PRO A 7 35.34 -40.11 24.31
C PRO A 7 35.05 -38.62 24.36
N ARG A 8 36.09 -37.78 24.39
CA ARG A 8 35.95 -36.31 24.48
C ARG A 8 35.12 -35.73 23.33
N TRP A 9 34.95 -36.49 22.24
CA TRP A 9 34.12 -36.16 21.09
C TRP A 9 32.61 -36.45 21.28
N LEU A 10 32.21 -37.22 22.30
CA LEU A 10 30.80 -37.38 22.69
C LEU A 10 30.31 -36.27 23.62
N ARG A 11 31.22 -35.45 24.19
CA ARG A 11 30.85 -34.31 25.05
C ARG A 11 29.95 -33.26 24.38
N PRO A 12 30.13 -32.88 23.09
CA PRO A 12 29.21 -31.95 22.44
C PRO A 12 27.87 -32.59 22.03
N LEU A 13 27.76 -33.93 22.04
CA LEU A 13 26.55 -34.64 21.59
C LEU A 13 25.26 -34.16 22.28
N PRO A 14 25.18 -34.02 23.63
CA PRO A 14 23.97 -33.51 24.27
C PRO A 14 23.66 -32.04 23.91
N VAL A 15 24.69 -31.22 23.71
CA VAL A 15 24.53 -29.81 23.31
C VAL A 15 23.99 -29.71 21.89
N ILE A 16 24.54 -30.50 20.96
CA ILE A 16 24.06 -30.56 19.58
C ILE A 16 22.62 -31.07 19.55
N LEU A 17 22.29 -32.11 20.32
CA LEU A 17 20.92 -32.62 20.40
C LEU A 17 19.95 -31.57 20.94
N ALA A 18 20.34 -30.82 21.97
CA ALA A 18 19.54 -29.73 22.52
C ALA A 18 19.33 -28.59 21.50
N LEU A 19 20.37 -28.22 20.75
CA LEU A 19 20.27 -27.23 19.68
C LEU A 19 19.34 -27.68 18.56
N VAL A 20 19.46 -28.94 18.11
CA VAL A 20 18.57 -29.51 17.08
C VAL A 20 17.13 -29.53 17.57
N ALA A 21 16.89 -30.00 18.80
CA ALA A 21 15.55 -29.99 19.39
C ALA A 21 14.97 -28.57 19.49
N TRP A 22 15.80 -27.59 19.91
CA TRP A 22 15.41 -26.18 19.97
C TRP A 22 15.07 -25.61 18.58
N LEU A 23 15.86 -25.92 17.55
CA LEU A 23 15.59 -25.51 16.17
C LEU A 23 14.29 -26.13 15.63
N VAL A 24 14.00 -27.40 15.93
CA VAL A 24 12.76 -28.06 15.49
C VAL A 24 11.53 -27.40 16.13
N VAL A 25 11.56 -27.16 17.45
CA VAL A 25 10.47 -26.48 18.16
C VAL A 25 10.30 -25.04 17.67
N GLY A 26 11.40 -24.30 17.52
CA GLY A 26 11.41 -22.93 17.01
C GLY A 26 11.00 -22.82 15.54
N GLY A 27 11.29 -23.82 14.71
CA GLY A 27 10.86 -23.88 13.30
C GLY A 27 9.36 -24.13 13.17
N ILE A 28 8.82 -25.08 13.95
CA ILE A 28 7.38 -25.36 13.98
C ILE A 28 6.61 -24.18 14.58
N GLY A 29 7.09 -23.61 15.70
CA GLY A 29 6.49 -22.43 16.35
C GLY A 29 6.68 -21.13 15.54
N GLY A 30 7.81 -20.98 14.86
CA GLY A 30 8.13 -19.85 14.00
C GLY A 30 7.28 -19.80 12.73
N ALA A 31 6.94 -20.96 12.16
CA ALA A 31 5.97 -21.04 11.07
C ALA A 31 4.55 -20.61 11.52
N ALA A 32 4.21 -20.76 12.79
CA ALA A 32 2.97 -20.22 13.38
C ALA A 32 3.08 -18.71 13.65
N GLY A 33 4.25 -18.22 14.10
CA GLY A 33 4.51 -16.78 14.30
C GLY A 33 4.56 -15.96 13.00
N GLY A 34 5.05 -16.54 11.90
CA GLY A 34 5.03 -15.91 10.58
C GLY A 34 3.63 -15.64 10.05
N LYS A 35 2.63 -16.44 10.47
CA LYS A 35 1.21 -16.17 10.20
C LYS A 35 0.63 -15.05 11.07
N LEU A 36 1.27 -14.72 12.20
CA LEU A 36 0.89 -13.57 13.03
C LEU A 36 1.40 -12.23 12.45
N SER A 37 2.39 -12.26 11.55
CA SER A 37 2.78 -11.07 10.77
C SER A 37 1.74 -10.64 9.73
N SER A 38 0.69 -11.45 9.50
CA SER A 38 -0.42 -11.12 8.60
C SER A 38 -1.55 -10.32 9.26
N VAL A 39 -1.44 -10.01 10.56
CA VAL A 39 -2.42 -9.22 11.32
C VAL A 39 -1.86 -7.89 11.83
N GLN A 40 -0.99 -7.27 11.04
CA GLN A 40 -1.18 -5.84 10.73
C GLN A 40 -1.95 -5.69 9.42
N LYS A 41 -2.96 -6.55 9.18
CA LYS A 41 -4.16 -6.05 8.53
C LYS A 41 -4.72 -5.01 9.50
N ASN A 42 -4.70 -3.77 9.04
CA ASN A 42 -5.35 -2.65 9.69
C ASN A 42 -6.84 -3.00 9.85
N ASP A 43 -7.23 -3.63 10.95
CA ASP A 43 -8.63 -3.81 11.36
C ASP A 43 -9.13 -2.47 11.94
N ALA A 44 -9.06 -1.39 11.16
CA ALA A 44 -9.84 -0.18 11.43
C ALA A 44 -11.35 -0.43 11.28
N ALA A 45 -11.78 -1.65 10.94
CA ALA A 45 -13.18 -2.02 10.77
C ALA A 45 -13.84 -2.63 12.03
N LEU A 46 -13.08 -2.92 13.10
CA LEU A 46 -13.63 -3.54 14.32
C LEU A 46 -13.93 -2.57 15.47
N PHE A 47 -13.95 -1.26 15.22
CA PHE A 47 -14.27 -0.30 16.28
C PHE A 47 -15.73 -0.34 16.71
N LEU A 48 -16.62 -1.02 15.98
CA LEU A 48 -18.04 -1.05 16.31
C LEU A 48 -18.67 -2.42 16.00
N PRO A 49 -19.40 -3.04 16.96
CA PRO A 49 -20.19 -4.25 16.72
C PRO A 49 -21.12 -4.07 15.51
N SER A 50 -21.46 -5.16 14.80
CA SER A 50 -22.34 -5.15 13.61
C SER A 50 -23.73 -4.52 13.83
N SER A 51 -24.12 -4.22 15.08
CA SER A 51 -25.33 -3.51 15.46
C SER A 51 -25.14 -1.99 15.62
N ALA A 52 -23.95 -1.46 15.36
CA ALA A 52 -23.70 -0.03 15.45
C ALA A 52 -24.25 0.71 14.22
N GLU A 53 -24.86 1.86 14.46
CA GLU A 53 -25.39 2.72 13.40
C GLU A 53 -24.33 3.08 12.35
N SER A 54 -23.06 3.14 12.72
CA SER A 54 -21.96 3.41 11.79
C SER A 54 -21.71 2.28 10.79
N THR A 55 -21.97 1.02 11.14
CA THR A 55 -21.90 -0.11 10.19
C THR A 55 -23.08 -0.05 9.21
N ARG A 56 -24.27 0.27 9.70
CA ARG A 56 -25.46 0.46 8.84
C ARG A 56 -25.32 1.67 7.92
N ALA A 57 -24.66 2.73 8.36
CA ALA A 57 -24.32 3.88 7.52
C ALA A 57 -23.30 3.52 6.43
N ALA A 58 -22.33 2.64 6.72
CA ALA A 58 -21.38 2.13 5.74
C ALA A 58 -22.07 1.25 4.68
N GLU A 59 -22.95 0.32 5.08
CA GLU A 59 -23.74 -0.50 4.13
C GLU A 59 -24.65 0.35 3.23
N LEU A 60 -25.22 1.43 3.76
CA LEU A 60 -25.98 2.38 2.95
C LEU A 60 -25.08 3.21 2.02
N SER A 61 -23.82 3.46 2.40
CA SER A 61 -22.84 4.17 1.57
C SER A 61 -22.41 3.35 0.35
N ASP A 62 -22.33 2.03 0.46
CA ASP A 62 -22.08 1.13 -0.69
C ASP A 62 -23.17 1.29 -1.78
N ALA A 63 -24.41 1.61 -1.42
CA ALA A 63 -25.48 1.88 -2.37
C ALA A 63 -25.35 3.26 -3.08
N PHE A 64 -24.46 4.14 -2.59
CA PHE A 64 -24.12 5.42 -3.21
C PHE A 64 -22.82 5.37 -4.03
N GLU A 65 -22.02 4.31 -3.93
CA GLU A 65 -20.91 4.05 -4.87
C GLU A 65 -21.46 3.55 -6.21
N ALA A 66 -22.06 4.46 -6.99
CA ALA A 66 -22.57 4.15 -8.32
C ALA A 66 -21.45 3.83 -9.33
N ASP A 67 -20.23 4.30 -9.08
CA ASP A 67 -19.05 4.01 -9.90
C ASP A 67 -17.79 4.01 -9.01
N GLN A 68 -16.98 2.95 -9.07
CA GLN A 68 -15.66 2.87 -8.45
C GLN A 68 -14.65 3.74 -9.22
N THR A 69 -14.91 5.04 -9.32
CA THR A 69 -14.00 6.00 -9.93
C THR A 69 -12.85 6.26 -8.97
N LEU A 70 -11.63 5.92 -9.37
CA LEU A 70 -10.44 6.26 -8.62
C LEU A 70 -9.97 7.67 -8.99
N PRO A 71 -9.81 8.59 -8.04
CA PRO A 71 -9.27 9.91 -8.33
C PRO A 71 -7.78 9.80 -8.67
N ALA A 72 -7.39 10.34 -9.83
CA ALA A 72 -5.99 10.53 -10.22
C ALA A 72 -5.56 11.97 -9.93
N LEU A 73 -4.45 12.15 -9.20
CA LEU A 73 -3.91 13.46 -8.87
C LEU A 73 -2.51 13.62 -9.48
N VAL A 74 -2.32 14.69 -10.25
CA VAL A 74 -1.01 15.10 -10.79
C VAL A 74 -0.63 16.44 -10.20
N VAL A 75 0.54 16.50 -9.56
CA VAL A 75 1.06 17.73 -8.95
C VAL A 75 2.25 18.23 -9.76
N LEU A 76 2.15 19.45 -10.25
CA LEU A 76 3.20 20.14 -10.99
C LEU A 76 3.81 21.24 -10.13
N ARG A 77 5.13 21.45 -10.26
CA ARG A 77 5.85 22.52 -9.60
C ARG A 77 6.74 23.25 -10.61
N PRO A 78 6.88 24.59 -10.52
CA PRO A 78 7.85 25.32 -11.32
C PRO A 78 9.26 24.74 -11.16
N SER A 79 9.95 24.50 -12.27
CA SER A 79 11.31 23.93 -12.27
C SER A 79 12.34 24.84 -11.58
N THR A 80 12.11 26.15 -11.62
CA THR A 80 12.93 27.17 -10.96
C THR A 80 12.58 27.35 -9.48
N GLY A 81 11.57 26.64 -8.97
CA GLY A 81 10.91 26.97 -7.71
C GLY A 81 10.10 28.27 -7.82
N GLY A 82 9.48 28.67 -6.72
CA GLY A 82 8.64 29.88 -6.64
C GLY A 82 7.17 29.63 -6.96
N GLN A 83 6.44 30.73 -7.14
CA GLN A 83 4.99 30.74 -7.36
C GLN A 83 4.61 30.30 -8.77
N VAL A 84 3.36 29.84 -8.94
CA VAL A 84 2.82 29.49 -10.24
C VAL A 84 2.40 30.77 -10.97
N THR A 85 2.98 31.01 -12.14
CA THR A 85 2.61 32.16 -12.96
C THR A 85 1.32 31.89 -13.75
N ALA A 86 0.58 32.93 -14.12
CA ALA A 86 -0.59 32.82 -14.99
C ALA A 86 -0.25 32.12 -16.34
N ALA A 87 0.94 32.37 -16.89
CA ALA A 87 1.40 31.73 -18.12
C ALA A 87 1.62 30.21 -17.95
N GLN A 88 2.20 29.80 -16.81
CA GLN A 88 2.35 28.37 -16.49
C GLN A 88 1.00 27.71 -16.26
N LEU A 89 0.08 28.38 -15.54
CA LEU A 89 -1.27 27.86 -15.33
C LEU A 89 -2.01 27.68 -16.66
N ALA A 90 -1.90 28.64 -17.58
CA ALA A 90 -2.49 28.52 -18.92
C ALA A 90 -1.88 27.38 -19.73
N ALA A 91 -0.56 27.19 -19.66
CA ALA A 91 0.11 26.07 -20.32
C ALA A 91 -0.35 24.72 -19.76
N VAL A 92 -0.51 24.61 -18.44
CA VAL A 92 -1.01 23.38 -17.80
C VAL A 92 -2.47 23.12 -18.19
N GLN A 93 -3.31 24.15 -18.29
CA GLN A 93 -4.69 24.02 -18.80
C GLN A 93 -4.73 23.48 -20.23
N GLN A 94 -3.84 23.96 -21.11
CA GLN A 94 -3.75 23.44 -22.48
C GLN A 94 -3.32 21.98 -22.51
N VAL A 95 -2.34 21.59 -21.68
CA VAL A 95 -1.92 20.19 -21.58
C VAL A 95 -3.06 19.33 -21.04
N ALA A 96 -3.73 19.78 -19.97
CA ALA A 96 -4.87 19.06 -19.37
C ALA A 96 -6.01 18.85 -20.37
N ALA A 97 -6.32 19.87 -21.18
CA ALA A 97 -7.32 19.77 -22.25
C ALA A 97 -6.95 18.76 -23.36
N SER A 98 -5.66 18.49 -23.56
CA SER A 98 -5.19 17.49 -24.54
C SER A 98 -5.19 16.05 -24.01
N ILE A 99 -5.28 15.85 -22.69
CA ILE A 99 -5.19 14.52 -22.06
C ILE A 99 -6.23 13.55 -22.62
N PRO A 100 -7.52 13.91 -22.76
CA PRO A 100 -8.54 12.97 -23.26
C PRO A 100 -8.24 12.39 -24.64
N ASP A 101 -7.50 13.13 -25.48
CA ASP A 101 -7.14 12.71 -26.84
C ASP A 101 -5.86 11.84 -26.88
N LEU A 102 -5.13 11.72 -25.76
CA LEU A 102 -3.90 10.94 -25.72
C LEU A 102 -4.20 9.43 -25.73
N PRO A 103 -3.40 8.62 -26.43
CA PRO A 103 -3.54 7.17 -26.39
C PRO A 103 -3.11 6.63 -25.02
N VAL A 104 -3.80 5.59 -24.56
CA VAL A 104 -3.42 4.88 -23.32
C VAL A 104 -2.16 4.05 -23.57
N THR A 105 -1.13 4.25 -22.75
CA THR A 105 0.09 3.43 -22.86
C THR A 105 -0.17 2.04 -22.29
N GLY A 106 -0.07 1.00 -23.12
CA GLY A 106 -0.28 -0.39 -22.71
C GLY A 106 -1.75 -0.83 -22.70
N GLY A 107 -2.66 -0.05 -23.29
CA GLY A 107 -4.07 -0.37 -23.46
C GLY A 107 -4.59 -0.01 -24.86
N GLU A 108 -5.89 -0.18 -25.07
CA GLU A 108 -6.62 0.27 -26.26
C GLU A 108 -7.42 1.54 -25.94
N GLY A 109 -7.64 2.40 -26.92
CA GLY A 109 -8.42 3.63 -26.76
C GLY A 109 -7.61 4.85 -26.32
N THR A 110 -8.33 5.94 -26.02
CA THR A 110 -7.74 7.17 -25.48
C THR A 110 -8.06 7.32 -24.00
N TRP A 111 -7.38 8.24 -23.31
CA TRP A 111 -7.71 8.52 -21.91
C TRP A 111 -9.15 9.01 -21.74
N GLY A 112 -9.73 9.68 -22.74
CA GLY A 112 -11.12 10.12 -22.73
C GLY A 112 -12.13 8.98 -22.54
N ASP A 113 -11.83 7.78 -23.05
CA ASP A 113 -12.71 6.60 -22.90
C ASP A 113 -12.75 6.07 -21.45
N HIS A 114 -11.80 6.47 -20.61
CA HIS A 114 -11.64 5.99 -19.24
C HIS A 114 -11.86 7.07 -18.17
N LEU A 115 -12.05 8.33 -18.57
CA LEU A 115 -12.30 9.43 -17.66
C LEU A 115 -13.80 9.58 -17.43
N SER A 116 -14.22 9.64 -16.15
CA SER A 116 -15.61 9.96 -15.78
C SER A 116 -15.91 11.47 -15.86
N SER A 117 -14.88 12.31 -15.94
CA SER A 117 -15.00 13.77 -16.08
C SER A 117 -13.76 14.37 -16.74
N ASP A 118 -13.91 15.58 -17.30
CA ASP A 118 -12.78 16.34 -17.84
C ASP A 118 -11.72 16.66 -16.76
N PRO A 119 -10.41 16.67 -17.11
CA PRO A 119 -9.36 17.07 -16.18
C PRO A 119 -9.52 18.51 -15.70
N VAL A 120 -9.49 18.70 -14.38
CA VAL A 120 -9.56 20.03 -13.75
C VAL A 120 -8.17 20.47 -13.31
N VAL A 121 -7.80 21.70 -13.67
CA VAL A 121 -6.54 22.33 -13.25
C VAL A 121 -6.83 23.38 -12.18
N ALA A 122 -6.22 23.23 -11.01
CA ALA A 122 -6.29 24.19 -9.93
C ALA A 122 -4.87 24.62 -9.50
N PRO A 123 -4.59 25.93 -9.37
CA PRO A 123 -3.37 26.39 -8.73
C PRO A 123 -3.43 26.09 -7.22
N ALA A 124 -2.27 25.97 -6.59
CA ALA A 124 -2.20 25.95 -5.13
C ALA A 124 -2.71 27.31 -4.59
N GLY A 125 -3.41 27.30 -3.45
CA GLY A 125 -4.08 28.48 -2.90
C GLY A 125 -3.14 29.62 -2.48
N ASP A 126 -1.83 29.39 -2.51
CA ASP A 126 -0.74 30.33 -2.28
C ASP A 126 -0.06 30.81 -3.59
N GLY A 127 -0.56 30.42 -4.76
CA GLY A 127 0.21 30.40 -5.99
C GLY A 127 -0.29 31.29 -7.13
N LEU A 128 -1.07 32.35 -6.89
CA LEU A 128 -1.42 33.34 -7.92
C LEU A 128 -1.26 34.77 -7.37
N ASP A 129 -0.19 35.44 -7.79
CA ASP A 129 0.02 36.89 -7.63
C ASP A 129 -0.15 37.62 -8.98
#